data_AF-A0A934SXR2-F1
#
_entry.id   AF-A0A934SXR2-F1
#
_cell.length_a   1.000
_cell.length_b   1.000
_cell.length_c   1.000
_cell.angle_alpha   90.00
_cell.angle_beta   90.00
_cell.angle_gamma   90.00
#
_symmetry.space_group_name_H-M   'P 1'
#
loop_
_entity.id
_entity.type
_entity.pdbx_description
1 polymer ?
#
loop_
_entity_poly.entity_id
_entity_poly.type
_entity_poly.pdbx_seq_one_letter_code
_entity_poly.pdbx_strand_id
1 'polypeptide(L)'
;MTPSDFQEQLSQLPSDTPITAQHILAILAALQPKPARDQNYSQWDNQKIIDQDTLAEWLGESPRTIEKWREIPGKGPAFIKRQGKNVRYRVEDVRNWFKKNTHNSIGEWQQAEQEELTKRMNGKVKKLSFGGMEWDSFTATIFVDDKPMPFFETLDPEMNITGYEVQWNEAGSLATKFLEQLAHSPKTVIRTLQEDKTDLNQVSHFLVGETIQKRTLAHAIATFPTYETEQYKELVIEMLDSGIDFTITDEQGRNAIQLAMECGNQFLMKILSSYSLYWQLQTELPSRPIGQENRDKA
;
A
#
# COMPACT_ATOMS: atom_id res chain seq x y z
N MET A 1 -6.41 -0.55 30.80
CA MET A 1 -6.26 0.63 29.96
C MET A 1 -6.97 0.36 28.65
N THR A 2 -8.03 1.11 28.35
CA THR A 2 -8.73 1.00 27.06
C THR A 2 -7.95 1.76 25.97
N PRO A 3 -8.19 1.50 24.67
CA PRO A 3 -7.57 2.26 23.60
C PRO A 3 -7.88 3.78 23.69
N SER A 4 -9.03 4.13 24.26
CA SER A 4 -9.41 5.54 24.51
C SER A 4 -8.63 6.16 25.67
N ASP A 5 -8.42 5.43 26.78
CA ASP A 5 -7.61 5.93 27.90
C ASP A 5 -6.15 6.16 27.47
N PHE A 6 -5.64 5.29 26.59
CA PHE A 6 -4.28 5.40 26.05
C PHE A 6 -4.14 6.56 25.05
N GLN A 7 -5.14 6.77 24.19
CA GLN A 7 -5.17 7.90 23.27
C GLN A 7 -5.26 9.25 24.01
N GLU A 8 -6.00 9.30 25.11
CA GLU A 8 -6.09 10.48 25.98
C GLU A 8 -4.74 10.77 26.66
N GLN A 9 -4.02 9.74 27.12
CA GLN A 9 -2.66 9.89 27.64
C GLN A 9 -1.67 10.38 26.58
N LEU A 10 -1.74 9.86 25.35
CA LEU A 10 -0.92 10.32 24.22
C LEU A 10 -1.18 11.80 23.89
N SER A 11 -2.43 12.25 23.94
CA SER A 11 -2.78 13.66 23.69
C SER A 11 -2.32 14.63 24.79
N GLN A 12 -1.98 14.11 25.96
CA GLN A 12 -1.49 14.87 27.10
C GLN A 12 0.04 14.91 27.18
N LEU A 13 0.74 14.22 26.27
CA LEU A 13 2.19 14.30 26.20
C LEU A 13 2.63 15.70 25.73
N PRO A 14 3.72 16.25 26.31
CA PRO A 14 4.37 17.46 25.80
C PRO A 14 4.67 17.34 24.30
N SER A 15 4.53 18.43 23.55
CA SER A 15 4.71 18.47 22.08
C SER A 15 6.11 18.07 21.60
N ASP A 16 7.08 18.11 22.50
CA ASP A 16 8.48 17.77 22.38
C ASP A 16 8.80 16.34 22.84
N THR A 17 7.78 15.55 23.19
CA THR A 17 7.96 14.15 23.59
C THR A 17 8.31 13.31 22.36
N PRO A 18 9.50 12.69 22.31
CA PRO A 18 9.88 11.83 21.19
C PRO A 18 8.97 10.59 21.17
N ILE A 19 8.32 10.35 20.03
CA ILE A 19 7.55 9.14 19.80
C ILE A 19 8.56 8.01 19.55
N THR A 20 8.64 7.06 20.49
CA THR A 20 9.53 5.90 20.38
C THR A 20 8.82 4.76 19.66
N ALA A 21 9.60 3.79 19.16
CA ALA A 21 9.05 2.55 18.60
C ALA A 21 8.11 1.81 19.58
N GLN A 22 8.36 1.93 20.88
CA GLN A 22 7.49 1.37 21.92
C GLN A 22 6.14 2.08 22.00
N HIS A 23 6.08 3.41 21.78
CA HIS A 23 4.82 4.13 21.64
C HIS A 23 4.03 3.66 20.41
N ILE A 24 4.70 3.42 19.29
CA ILE A 24 4.08 2.91 18.06
C ILE A 24 3.55 1.47 18.25
N LEU A 25 4.35 0.59 18.84
CA LEU A 25 3.94 -0.79 19.14
C LEU A 25 2.76 -0.84 20.12
N ALA A 26 2.73 0.03 21.12
CA ALA A 26 1.61 0.13 22.05
C ALA A 26 0.32 0.64 21.37
N ILE A 27 0.44 1.57 20.43
CA ILE A 27 -0.69 2.02 19.58
C ILE A 27 -1.22 0.84 18.76
N LEU A 28 -0.34 0.10 18.08
CA LEU A 28 -0.73 -1.05 17.26
C LEU A 28 -1.34 -2.19 18.09
N ALA A 29 -0.79 -2.48 19.27
CA ALA A 29 -1.31 -3.49 20.18
C ALA A 29 -2.67 -3.11 20.78
N ALA A 30 -2.89 -1.82 21.08
CA ALA A 30 -4.19 -1.32 21.54
C ALA A 30 -5.29 -1.41 20.46
N LEU A 31 -4.90 -1.49 19.19
CA LEU A 31 -5.81 -1.67 18.07
C LEU A 31 -6.14 -3.14 17.77
N GLN A 32 -5.46 -4.11 18.41
CA GLN A 32 -5.79 -5.53 18.24
C GLN A 32 -6.99 -5.96 19.11
N PRO A 33 -7.93 -6.75 18.56
CA PRO A 33 -9.09 -7.23 19.32
C PRO A 33 -8.68 -8.23 20.41
N LYS A 34 -9.36 -8.16 21.56
CA LYS A 34 -9.16 -9.07 22.70
C LYS A 34 -9.74 -10.46 22.39
N PRO A 35 -9.11 -11.57 22.83
CA PRO A 35 -9.73 -12.88 22.72
C PRO A 35 -11.00 -12.95 23.58
N ALA A 36 -12.07 -13.47 22.99
CA ALA A 36 -13.37 -13.66 23.65
C ALA A 36 -13.27 -14.70 24.78
N ARG A 37 -14.02 -14.49 25.88
CA ARG A 37 -14.22 -15.52 26.92
C ARG A 37 -15.13 -16.61 26.37
N ASP A 38 -14.80 -17.87 26.65
CA ASP A 38 -15.59 -19.05 26.28
C ASP A 38 -16.96 -19.05 26.97
N GLN A 39 -17.94 -18.40 26.34
CA GLN A 39 -19.34 -18.74 26.51
C GLN A 39 -19.80 -19.47 25.24
N ASN A 40 -20.56 -20.55 25.41
CA ASN A 40 -20.96 -21.42 24.32
C ASN A 40 -22.17 -20.86 23.55
N TYR A 41 -21.99 -19.68 22.94
CA TYR A 41 -23.02 -18.96 22.16
C TYR A 41 -23.60 -19.79 21.01
N SER A 42 -22.83 -20.80 20.56
CA SER A 42 -23.22 -21.73 19.49
C SER A 42 -24.47 -22.55 19.81
N GLN A 43 -24.86 -22.68 21.09
CA GLN A 43 -26.01 -23.47 21.54
C GLN A 43 -27.30 -22.64 21.71
N TRP A 44 -27.26 -21.32 21.47
CA TRP A 44 -28.45 -20.49 21.65
C TRP A 44 -29.44 -20.66 20.50
N ASP A 45 -30.72 -20.66 20.86
CA ASP A 45 -31.86 -20.69 19.94
C ASP A 45 -31.78 -19.50 18.95
N ASN A 46 -32.05 -19.78 17.68
CA ASN A 46 -32.04 -18.80 16.59
C ASN A 46 -33.00 -17.63 16.83
N GLN A 47 -34.13 -17.88 17.49
CA GLN A 47 -35.11 -16.83 17.81
C GLN A 47 -34.72 -15.97 19.01
N LYS A 48 -33.67 -16.36 19.76
CA LYS A 48 -33.20 -15.59 20.92
C LYS A 48 -32.76 -14.20 20.47
N ILE A 49 -33.18 -13.21 21.24
CA ILE A 49 -32.83 -11.81 21.03
C ILE A 49 -31.75 -11.43 22.05
N ILE A 50 -30.65 -10.88 21.57
CA ILE A 50 -29.51 -10.45 22.37
C ILE A 50 -29.32 -8.94 22.27
N ASP A 51 -28.67 -8.35 23.27
CA ASP A 51 -28.32 -6.94 23.26
C ASP A 51 -26.92 -6.70 22.67
N GLN A 52 -26.55 -5.42 22.59
CA GLN A 52 -25.29 -4.99 22.01
C GLN A 52 -24.08 -5.53 22.78
N ASP A 53 -24.13 -5.55 24.11
CA ASP A 53 -23.01 -5.97 24.94
C ASP A 53 -22.79 -7.47 24.79
N THR A 54 -23.88 -8.25 24.75
CA THR A 54 -23.84 -9.69 24.48
C THR A 54 -23.32 -9.99 23.07
N LEU A 55 -23.73 -9.21 22.07
CA LEU A 55 -23.21 -9.37 20.70
C LEU A 55 -21.72 -9.03 20.63
N ALA A 56 -21.30 -7.94 21.28
CA ALA A 56 -19.92 -7.52 21.35
C ALA A 56 -19.05 -8.61 21.99
N GLU A 57 -19.52 -9.22 23.08
CA GLU A 57 -18.84 -10.35 23.72
C GLU A 57 -18.77 -11.58 22.81
N TRP A 58 -19.85 -11.92 22.10
CA TRP A 58 -19.88 -13.05 21.16
C TRP A 58 -18.93 -12.83 19.97
N LEU A 59 -18.83 -11.61 19.47
CA LEU A 59 -17.95 -11.28 18.34
C LEU A 59 -16.50 -11.01 18.75
N GLY A 60 -16.20 -10.89 20.04
CA GLY A 60 -14.86 -10.47 20.52
C GLY A 60 -14.57 -8.99 20.23
N GLU A 61 -15.61 -8.17 20.09
CA GLU A 61 -15.54 -6.78 19.66
C GLU A 61 -15.94 -5.81 20.77
N SER A 62 -15.64 -4.51 20.59
CA SER A 62 -16.13 -3.49 21.53
C SER A 62 -17.60 -3.12 21.24
N PRO A 63 -18.44 -2.81 22.26
CA PRO A 63 -19.80 -2.32 22.03
C PRO A 63 -19.85 -1.10 21.09
N ARG A 64 -18.83 -0.25 21.15
CA ARG A 64 -18.64 0.92 20.27
C ARG A 64 -18.38 0.52 18.81
N THR A 65 -17.66 -0.58 18.58
CA THR A 65 -17.46 -1.14 17.23
C THR A 65 -18.79 -1.59 16.64
N ILE A 66 -19.58 -2.32 17.43
CA ILE A 66 -20.92 -2.79 17.05
C ILE A 66 -21.86 -1.62 16.73
N GLU A 67 -21.73 -0.51 17.45
CA GLU A 67 -22.47 0.72 17.16
C GLU A 67 -22.09 1.33 15.81
N LYS A 68 -20.79 1.50 15.54
CA LYS A 68 -20.29 1.99 14.25
C LYS A 68 -20.71 1.09 13.08
N TRP A 69 -20.74 -0.23 13.27
CA TRP A 69 -21.16 -1.16 12.22
C TRP A 69 -22.61 -0.94 11.79
N ARG A 70 -23.48 -0.41 12.66
CA ARG A 70 -24.87 -0.07 12.29
C ARG A 70 -24.96 1.20 11.45
N GLU A 71 -23.99 2.09 11.57
CA GLU A 71 -23.91 3.33 10.78
C GLU A 71 -23.42 3.07 9.35
N ILE A 72 -22.73 1.95 9.13
CA ILE A 72 -22.15 1.58 7.83
C ILE A 72 -23.01 0.48 7.19
N PRO A 73 -23.69 0.76 6.06
CA PRO A 73 -24.49 -0.24 5.35
C PRO A 73 -23.67 -1.51 5.06
N GLY A 74 -24.21 -2.65 5.45
CA GLY A 74 -23.66 -3.98 5.14
C GLY A 74 -22.54 -4.49 6.06
N LYS A 75 -22.02 -3.69 7.00
CA LYS A 75 -20.84 -4.08 7.81
C LYS A 75 -21.17 -5.00 9.00
N GLY A 76 -22.35 -4.87 9.60
CA GLY A 76 -22.75 -5.65 10.79
C GLY A 76 -23.95 -6.56 10.59
N PRO A 77 -24.25 -7.43 11.58
CA PRO A 77 -25.48 -8.22 11.61
C PRO A 77 -26.74 -7.35 11.54
N ALA A 78 -27.80 -7.90 10.95
CA ALA A 78 -29.10 -7.23 10.94
C ALA A 78 -29.60 -7.01 12.37
N PHE A 79 -30.22 -5.85 12.60
CA PHE A 79 -30.65 -5.43 13.93
C PHE A 79 -32.13 -5.07 13.94
N ILE A 80 -32.76 -5.28 15.09
CA ILE A 80 -34.12 -4.86 15.38
C ILE A 80 -34.06 -3.55 16.16
N LYS A 81 -34.76 -2.53 15.65
CA LYS A 81 -34.99 -1.27 16.38
C LYS A 81 -36.47 -1.22 16.76
N ARG A 82 -36.78 -1.24 18.06
CA ARG A 82 -38.13 -0.90 18.55
C ARG A 82 -38.24 0.62 18.73
N GLN A 83 -39.45 1.17 18.82
CA GLN A 83 -39.65 2.59 19.15
C GLN A 83 -39.02 2.88 20.53
N GLY A 84 -37.86 3.53 20.54
CA GLY A 84 -37.02 3.73 21.73
C GLY A 84 -35.58 3.21 21.55
N LYS A 85 -34.62 3.82 22.25
CA LYS A 85 -33.15 3.75 22.03
C LYS A 85 -32.48 2.36 22.11
N ASN A 86 -33.24 1.27 22.24
CA ASN A 86 -32.69 -0.06 22.48
C ASN A 86 -32.61 -0.87 21.18
N VAL A 87 -31.38 -1.06 20.71
CA VAL A 87 -31.08 -1.96 19.58
C VAL A 87 -30.89 -3.39 20.10
N ARG A 88 -31.37 -4.35 19.30
CA ARG A 88 -31.33 -5.77 19.61
C ARG A 88 -30.97 -6.58 18.36
N TYR A 89 -30.42 -7.77 18.55
CA TYR A 89 -29.99 -8.66 17.48
C TYR A 89 -30.64 -10.03 17.66
N ARG A 90 -31.09 -10.67 16.57
CA ARG A 90 -31.48 -12.08 16.64
C ARG A 90 -30.24 -12.93 16.46
N VAL A 91 -30.15 -14.01 17.22
CA VAL A 91 -29.08 -15.00 17.08
C VAL A 91 -28.99 -15.53 15.65
N GLU A 92 -30.13 -15.74 14.97
CA GLU A 92 -30.17 -16.15 13.57
C GLU A 92 -29.48 -15.17 12.62
N ASP A 93 -29.76 -13.87 12.76
CA ASP A 93 -29.19 -12.82 11.91
C ASP A 93 -27.67 -12.71 12.09
N VAL A 94 -27.20 -12.89 13.32
CA VAL A 94 -25.77 -12.93 13.67
C VAL A 94 -25.09 -14.14 13.03
N ARG A 95 -25.72 -15.32 13.07
CA ARG A 95 -25.18 -16.53 12.40
C ARG A 95 -25.17 -16.39 10.87
N ASN A 96 -26.21 -15.80 10.30
CA ASN A 96 -26.29 -15.55 8.87
C ASN A 96 -25.20 -14.56 8.43
N TRP A 97 -24.92 -13.54 9.26
CA TRP A 97 -23.78 -12.64 9.04
C TRP A 97 -22.44 -13.38 9.13
N PHE A 98 -22.24 -14.27 10.10
CA PHE A 98 -21.03 -15.11 10.16
C PHE A 98 -20.86 -15.93 8.88
N LYS A 99 -21.90 -16.65 8.44
CA LYS A 99 -21.85 -17.46 7.22
C LYS A 99 -21.51 -16.63 5.98
N LYS A 100 -22.08 -15.42 5.89
CA LYS A 100 -21.81 -14.49 4.78
C LYS A 100 -20.37 -13.97 4.79
N ASN A 101 -19.79 -13.78 5.96
CA ASN A 101 -18.41 -13.30 6.14
C ASN A 101 -17.41 -14.44 6.44
N THR A 102 -17.77 -15.68 6.15
CA THR A 102 -16.86 -16.82 6.21
C THR A 102 -16.27 -17.02 4.82
N HIS A 103 -14.95 -16.97 4.72
CA HIS A 103 -14.21 -17.18 3.48
C HIS A 103 -13.36 -18.46 3.59
N ASN A 104 -13.13 -19.15 2.48
CA ASN A 104 -12.42 -20.44 2.48
C ASN A 104 -10.89 -20.27 2.54
N SER A 105 -10.39 -19.06 2.32
CA SER A 105 -8.96 -18.74 2.41
C SER A 105 -8.72 -17.29 2.78
N ILE A 106 -7.52 -17.01 3.32
CA ILE A 106 -7.05 -15.66 3.62
C ILE A 106 -6.97 -14.80 2.34
N GLY A 107 -6.60 -15.39 1.20
CA GLY A 107 -6.54 -14.68 -0.09
C GLY A 107 -7.92 -14.29 -0.64
N GLU A 108 -8.93 -15.14 -0.47
CA GLU A 108 -10.32 -14.82 -0.85
C GLU A 108 -10.91 -13.71 0.04
N TRP A 109 -10.59 -13.73 1.33
CA TRP A 109 -10.95 -12.65 2.25
C TRP A 109 -10.26 -11.33 1.89
N GLN A 110 -8.94 -11.36 1.62
CA GLN A 110 -8.19 -10.18 1.16
C GLN A 110 -8.75 -9.63 -0.14
N GLN A 111 -9.08 -10.46 -1.12
CA GLN A 111 -9.68 -10.00 -2.39
C GLN A 111 -11.06 -9.37 -2.19
N ALA A 112 -11.94 -9.99 -1.39
CA ALA A 112 -13.26 -9.45 -1.10
C ALA A 112 -13.19 -8.15 -0.27
N GLU A 113 -12.27 -8.07 0.69
CA GLU A 113 -12.00 -6.87 1.47
C GLU A 113 -11.38 -5.78 0.60
N GLN A 114 -10.43 -6.11 -0.28
CA GLN A 114 -9.84 -5.18 -1.24
C GLN A 114 -10.90 -4.64 -2.20
N GLU A 115 -11.81 -5.47 -2.70
CA GLU A 115 -12.94 -5.03 -3.54
C GLU A 115 -13.94 -4.14 -2.78
N GLU A 116 -14.29 -4.48 -1.54
CA GLU A 116 -15.21 -3.69 -0.72
C GLU A 116 -14.54 -2.37 -0.27
N LEU A 117 -13.26 -2.39 0.07
CA LEU A 117 -12.42 -1.23 0.29
C LEU A 117 -12.35 -0.38 -0.97
N THR A 118 -12.09 -0.96 -2.15
CA THR A 118 -12.06 -0.22 -3.42
C THR A 118 -13.41 0.43 -3.72
N LYS A 119 -14.53 -0.28 -3.49
CA LYS A 119 -15.89 0.27 -3.61
C LYS A 119 -16.17 1.41 -2.60
N ARG A 120 -15.62 1.34 -1.38
CA ARG A 120 -15.72 2.37 -0.34
C ARG A 120 -14.75 3.54 -0.53
N MET A 121 -13.56 3.27 -1.06
CA MET A 121 -12.47 4.21 -1.30
C MET A 121 -12.74 5.07 -2.54
N ASN A 122 -13.38 4.52 -3.58
CA ASN A 122 -13.89 5.30 -4.72
C ASN A 122 -14.89 6.41 -4.32
N GLY A 123 -15.42 6.38 -3.10
CA GLY A 123 -16.26 7.46 -2.56
C GLY A 123 -15.60 8.37 -1.53
N LYS A 124 -14.42 8.05 -0.98
CA LYS A 124 -13.86 8.71 0.22
C LYS A 124 -12.33 8.67 0.42
N VAL A 125 -11.51 8.37 -0.59
CA VAL A 125 -10.12 8.90 -0.52
C VAL A 125 -10.27 10.40 -0.65
N LYS A 126 -10.02 11.14 0.44
CA LYS A 126 -9.82 12.60 0.34
C LYS A 126 -8.61 12.76 -0.57
N LYS A 127 -8.86 12.97 -1.86
CA LYS A 127 -7.85 13.56 -2.74
C LYS A 127 -7.30 14.76 -1.99
N LEU A 128 -6.01 14.77 -1.73
CA LEU A 128 -5.39 15.96 -1.18
C LEU A 128 -5.55 17.03 -2.25
N SER A 129 -6.02 18.21 -1.87
CA SER A 129 -6.08 19.36 -2.79
C SER A 129 -5.08 20.38 -2.28
N PHE A 130 -4.01 20.61 -3.04
CA PHE A 130 -2.94 21.54 -2.70
C PHE A 130 -2.42 22.21 -3.96
N GLY A 131 -2.20 23.53 -3.92
CA GLY A 131 -1.70 24.29 -5.07
C GLY A 131 -2.63 24.29 -6.30
N GLY A 132 -3.92 24.00 -6.13
CA GLY A 132 -4.88 23.84 -7.24
C GLY A 132 -4.83 22.47 -7.94
N MET A 133 -4.02 21.53 -7.44
CA MET A 133 -3.91 20.16 -7.93
C MET A 133 -4.55 19.16 -6.97
N GLU A 134 -4.95 18.01 -7.51
CA GLU A 134 -5.41 16.86 -6.75
C GLU A 134 -4.28 15.81 -6.65
N TRP A 135 -4.18 15.16 -5.49
CA TRP A 135 -3.20 14.11 -5.22
C TRP A 135 -3.91 12.89 -4.63
N ASP A 136 -3.65 11.69 -5.15
CA ASP A 136 -4.41 10.47 -4.81
C ASP A 136 -3.57 9.22 -4.51
N SER A 137 -2.27 9.24 -4.82
CA SER A 137 -1.32 8.20 -4.44
C SER A 137 -0.10 8.81 -3.75
N PHE A 138 0.57 8.04 -2.88
CA PHE A 138 1.77 8.48 -2.18
C PHE A 138 2.76 7.34 -1.94
N THR A 139 4.02 7.70 -1.73
CA THR A 139 5.09 6.84 -1.23
C THR A 139 5.66 7.44 0.05
N ALA A 140 5.97 6.60 1.03
CA ALA A 140 6.56 7.02 2.29
C ALA A 140 7.92 6.36 2.49
N THR A 141 8.89 7.15 2.93
CA THR A 141 10.27 6.73 3.20
C THR A 141 10.61 7.13 4.62
N ILE A 142 11.23 6.22 5.38
CA ILE A 142 11.79 6.50 6.70
C ILE A 142 13.30 6.60 6.55
N PHE A 143 13.96 7.50 7.27
CA PHE A 143 15.42 7.57 7.31
C PHE A 143 15.90 6.95 8.62
N VAL A 144 16.77 5.95 8.54
CA VAL A 144 17.44 5.30 9.68
C VAL A 144 18.94 5.53 9.52
N ASP A 145 19.57 6.17 10.51
CA ASP A 145 20.97 6.62 10.41
C ASP A 145 21.27 7.39 9.11
N ASP A 146 20.39 8.35 8.78
CA ASP A 146 20.39 9.16 7.54
C ASP A 146 20.28 8.36 6.24
N LYS A 147 19.96 7.06 6.32
CA LYS A 147 19.75 6.20 5.15
C LYS A 147 18.26 5.95 4.92
N PRO A 148 17.77 6.15 3.68
CA PRO A 148 16.39 5.87 3.33
C PRO A 148 16.09 4.37 3.45
N MET A 149 14.95 4.06 4.05
CA MET A 149 14.40 2.73 4.26
C MET A 149 12.91 2.72 3.85
N PRO A 150 12.45 1.65 3.17
CA PRO A 150 11.03 1.46 2.89
C PRO A 150 10.19 1.51 4.17
N PHE A 151 9.09 2.28 4.19
CA PHE A 151 8.23 2.41 5.38
C PHE A 151 7.71 1.06 5.93
N PHE A 152 7.54 0.07 5.06
CA PHE A 152 7.00 -1.26 5.43
C PHE A 152 8.07 -2.34 5.64
N GLU A 153 9.35 -2.03 5.47
CA GLU A 153 10.40 -2.95 5.93
C GLU A 153 10.53 -2.87 7.45
N THR A 154 10.78 -4.02 8.07
CA THR A 154 10.70 -4.28 9.50
C THR A 154 11.34 -3.18 10.33
N LEU A 155 10.50 -2.31 10.90
CA LEU A 155 10.90 -1.39 11.96
C LEU A 155 11.39 -2.21 13.14
N ASP A 156 12.70 -2.29 13.31
CA ASP A 156 13.30 -2.82 14.52
C ASP A 156 13.21 -1.72 15.59
N PRO A 157 12.70 -2.02 16.81
CA PRO A 157 12.63 -1.05 17.89
C PRO A 157 13.98 -0.44 18.30
N GLU A 158 15.11 -1.02 17.89
CA GLU A 158 16.46 -0.49 18.11
C GLU A 158 16.95 0.45 16.99
N MET A 159 16.18 0.65 15.91
CA MET A 159 16.54 1.55 14.83
C MET A 159 16.54 3.03 15.27
N ASN A 160 17.61 3.73 14.92
CA ASN A 160 17.71 5.17 15.09
C ASN A 160 17.05 5.90 13.91
N ILE A 161 15.74 6.17 14.06
CA ILE A 161 14.98 6.94 13.07
C ILE A 161 15.44 8.40 13.11
N THR A 162 15.98 8.87 11.99
CA THR A 162 16.55 10.20 11.79
C THR A 162 15.60 11.13 11.01
N GLY A 163 14.61 10.59 10.30
CA GLY A 163 13.63 11.39 9.56
C GLY A 163 12.55 10.56 8.87
N TYR A 164 11.64 11.25 8.20
CA TYR A 164 10.64 10.66 7.31
C TYR A 164 10.32 11.62 6.16
N GLU A 165 9.97 11.08 5.00
CA GLU A 165 9.51 11.83 3.84
C GLU A 165 8.29 11.16 3.23
N VAL A 166 7.30 11.96 2.83
CA VAL A 166 6.14 11.50 2.08
C VAL A 166 6.10 12.25 0.76
N GLN A 167 6.06 11.50 -0.32
CA GLN A 167 5.88 11.99 -1.68
C GLN A 167 4.48 11.65 -2.14
N TRP A 168 3.71 12.66 -2.57
CA TRP A 168 2.42 12.48 -3.22
C TRP A 168 2.55 12.66 -4.73
N ASN A 169 1.78 11.89 -5.49
CA ASN A 169 1.75 11.98 -6.95
C ASN A 169 0.46 12.64 -7.42
N GLU A 170 0.57 13.43 -8.49
CA GLU A 170 -0.57 14.08 -9.14
C GLU A 170 -1.63 13.04 -9.55
N ALA A 171 -2.89 13.35 -9.28
CA ALA A 171 -4.00 12.46 -9.53
C ALA A 171 -4.11 12.07 -11.01
N GLY A 172 -4.26 10.77 -11.27
CA GLY A 172 -4.34 10.23 -12.63
C GLY A 172 -3.03 10.26 -13.43
N SER A 173 -1.91 10.68 -12.83
CA SER A 173 -0.58 10.62 -13.46
C SER A 173 -0.13 9.18 -13.73
N LEU A 174 0.88 9.03 -14.59
CA LEU A 174 1.54 7.74 -14.81
C LEU A 174 2.11 7.15 -13.52
N ALA A 175 2.61 7.99 -12.60
CA ALA A 175 3.11 7.54 -11.30
C ALA A 175 1.99 6.96 -10.43
N THR A 176 0.80 7.59 -10.39
CA THR A 176 -0.37 7.02 -9.71
C THR A 176 -0.76 5.68 -10.33
N LYS A 177 -0.92 5.62 -11.66
CA LYS A 177 -1.27 4.37 -12.36
C LYS A 177 -0.24 3.27 -12.08
N PHE A 178 1.05 3.59 -12.10
CA PHE A 178 2.11 2.65 -11.79
C PHE A 178 1.93 2.06 -10.39
N LEU A 179 1.77 2.91 -9.37
CA LEU A 179 1.61 2.47 -7.98
C LEU A 179 0.37 1.60 -7.77
N GLU A 180 -0.76 1.95 -8.39
CA GLU A 180 -2.00 1.16 -8.32
C GLU A 180 -1.86 -0.23 -8.94
N GLN A 181 -0.97 -0.38 -9.91
CA GLN A 181 -0.81 -1.62 -10.66
C GLN A 181 0.31 -2.53 -10.11
N LEU A 182 1.11 -2.07 -9.14
CA LEU A 182 2.27 -2.83 -8.61
C LEU A 182 1.95 -4.23 -8.06
N ALA A 183 0.69 -4.51 -7.68
CA ALA A 183 0.26 -5.84 -7.25
C ALA A 183 0.01 -6.83 -8.40
N HIS A 184 0.03 -6.36 -9.65
CA HIS A 184 -0.23 -7.16 -10.85
C HIS A 184 1.07 -7.62 -11.52
N SER A 185 0.95 -8.50 -12.50
CA SER A 185 2.12 -8.97 -13.28
C SER A 185 2.77 -7.82 -14.07
N PRO A 186 4.10 -7.85 -14.30
CA PRO A 186 4.81 -6.82 -15.06
C PRO A 186 4.13 -6.43 -16.38
N LYS A 187 3.76 -7.43 -17.18
CA LYS A 187 3.05 -7.25 -18.46
C LYS A 187 1.73 -6.52 -18.33
N THR A 188 0.99 -6.77 -17.24
CA THR A 188 -0.26 -6.06 -16.95
C THR A 188 0.03 -4.59 -16.66
N VAL A 189 1.03 -4.31 -15.82
CA VAL A 189 1.44 -2.93 -15.49
C VAL A 189 1.82 -2.17 -16.76
N ILE A 190 2.71 -2.72 -17.59
CA ILE A 190 3.15 -2.10 -18.84
C ILE A 190 1.98 -1.83 -19.77
N ARG A 191 1.12 -2.84 -19.98
CA ARG A 191 -0.06 -2.69 -20.83
C ARG A 191 -0.93 -1.53 -20.37
N THR A 192 -1.23 -1.45 -19.08
CA THR A 192 -2.06 -0.38 -18.50
C THR A 192 -1.40 1.00 -18.63
N LEU A 193 -0.07 1.09 -18.45
CA LEU A 193 0.66 2.35 -18.62
C LEU A 193 0.70 2.82 -20.08
N GLN A 194 0.68 1.88 -21.03
CA GLN A 194 0.71 2.14 -22.47
C GLN A 194 -0.68 2.30 -23.11
N GLU A 195 -1.76 2.16 -22.35
CA GLU A 195 -3.10 2.45 -22.86
C GLU A 195 -3.12 3.90 -23.42
N ASP A 196 -3.80 4.07 -24.55
CA ASP A 196 -3.98 5.34 -25.26
C ASP A 196 -2.72 6.03 -25.83
N LYS A 197 -1.63 5.30 -26.12
CA LYS A 197 -0.36 5.85 -26.63
C LYS A 197 0.26 6.89 -25.67
N THR A 198 0.09 6.67 -24.38
CA THR A 198 0.64 7.55 -23.35
C THR A 198 2.17 7.58 -23.43
N ASP A 199 2.76 8.78 -23.41
CA ASP A 199 4.21 8.96 -23.36
C ASP A 199 4.73 8.63 -21.95
N LEU A 200 5.50 7.55 -21.82
CA LEU A 200 6.07 7.11 -20.54
C LEU A 200 7.01 8.15 -19.90
N ASN A 201 7.51 9.08 -20.70
CA ASN A 201 8.43 10.13 -20.30
C ASN A 201 7.73 11.46 -20.01
N GLN A 202 6.39 11.48 -20.04
CA GLN A 202 5.62 12.65 -19.68
C GLN A 202 5.98 13.14 -18.28
N VAL A 203 6.19 14.45 -18.17
CA VAL A 203 6.42 15.13 -16.90
C VAL A 203 5.10 15.31 -16.15
N SER A 204 5.08 14.95 -14.87
CA SER A 204 3.98 15.17 -13.93
C SER A 204 4.47 15.87 -12.66
N HIS A 205 3.52 16.25 -11.80
CA HIS A 205 3.82 16.90 -10.54
C HIS A 205 3.91 15.90 -9.37
N PHE A 206 4.84 16.18 -8.47
CA PHE A 206 5.07 15.44 -7.24
C PHE A 206 5.11 16.43 -6.08
N LEU A 207 4.37 16.18 -5.01
CA LEU A 207 4.42 16.98 -3.80
C LEU A 207 5.30 16.25 -2.79
N VAL A 208 6.49 16.79 -2.54
CA VAL A 208 7.47 16.27 -1.59
C VAL A 208 7.56 17.26 -0.44
N GLY A 209 7.07 16.86 0.73
CA GLY A 209 6.84 17.78 1.85
C GLY A 209 5.85 18.88 1.45
N GLU A 210 6.29 20.14 1.47
CA GLU A 210 5.49 21.30 1.04
C GLU A 210 5.88 21.82 -0.36
N THR A 211 6.77 21.12 -1.05
CA THR A 211 7.31 21.54 -2.35
C THR A 211 6.72 20.74 -3.50
N ILE A 212 6.25 21.44 -4.52
CA ILE A 212 5.82 20.83 -5.78
C ILE A 212 7.04 20.74 -6.70
N GLN A 213 7.34 19.54 -7.20
CA GLN A 213 8.45 19.25 -8.09
C GLN A 213 7.93 18.62 -9.38
N LYS A 214 8.51 18.98 -10.52
CA LYS A 214 8.22 18.34 -11.80
C LYS A 214 9.17 17.19 -12.05
N ARG A 215 8.64 15.99 -12.26
CA ARG A 215 9.43 14.78 -12.50
C ARG A 215 8.73 13.86 -13.50
N THR A 216 9.42 12.82 -13.97
CA THR A 216 8.84 11.77 -14.84
C THR A 216 8.52 10.51 -14.05
N LEU A 217 7.84 9.54 -14.67
CA LEU A 217 7.63 8.21 -14.10
C LEU A 217 8.95 7.54 -13.67
N ALA A 218 10.04 7.74 -14.42
CA ALA A 218 11.35 7.21 -14.08
C ALA A 218 11.85 7.70 -12.69
N HIS A 219 11.58 8.96 -12.35
CA HIS A 219 11.93 9.49 -11.03
C HIS A 219 11.08 8.87 -9.92
N ALA A 220 9.79 8.62 -10.19
CA ALA A 220 8.92 7.93 -9.24
C ALA A 220 9.44 6.52 -8.93
N ILE A 221 9.83 5.77 -9.97
CA ILE A 221 10.44 4.44 -9.87
C ILE A 221 11.75 4.49 -9.10
N ALA A 222 12.59 5.51 -9.35
CA ALA A 222 13.85 5.70 -8.64
C ALA A 222 13.68 5.91 -7.13
N THR A 223 12.68 6.71 -6.75
CA THR A 223 12.34 6.97 -5.34
C THR A 223 11.51 5.86 -4.71
N PHE A 224 11.03 4.90 -5.50
CA PHE A 224 10.19 3.83 -4.99
C PHE A 224 11.05 2.89 -4.16
N PRO A 225 10.70 2.63 -2.89
CA PRO A 225 11.41 1.66 -2.07
C PRO A 225 11.25 0.26 -2.68
N THR A 226 12.30 -0.26 -3.31
CA THR A 226 12.21 -1.52 -4.05
C THR A 226 12.39 -2.71 -3.13
N TYR A 227 11.44 -3.64 -3.16
CA TYR A 227 11.69 -5.00 -2.73
C TYR A 227 12.63 -5.66 -3.75
N GLU A 228 13.79 -6.17 -3.32
CA GLU A 228 14.73 -6.92 -4.15
C GLU A 228 14.07 -8.21 -4.69
N THR A 229 13.27 -8.07 -5.75
CA THR A 229 12.42 -9.13 -6.29
C THR A 229 12.66 -9.29 -7.79
N GLU A 230 12.61 -10.53 -8.27
CA GLU A 230 12.71 -10.80 -9.71
C GLU A 230 11.54 -10.18 -10.49
N GLN A 231 10.36 -10.04 -9.88
CA GLN A 231 9.20 -9.37 -10.50
C GLN A 231 9.47 -7.88 -10.76
N TYR A 232 10.07 -7.18 -9.80
CA TYR A 232 10.45 -5.77 -9.98
C TYR A 232 11.51 -5.62 -11.08
N LYS A 233 12.49 -6.54 -11.12
CA LYS A 233 13.51 -6.54 -12.16
C LYS A 233 12.93 -6.77 -13.55
N GLU A 234 12.03 -7.74 -13.71
CA GLU A 234 11.32 -7.99 -14.97
C GLU A 234 10.53 -6.74 -15.40
N LEU A 235 9.80 -6.11 -14.47
CA LEU A 235 9.06 -4.88 -14.73
C LEU A 235 9.95 -3.74 -15.23
N VAL A 236 11.06 -3.46 -14.56
CA VAL A 236 11.98 -2.39 -14.96
C VAL A 236 12.58 -2.67 -16.35
N ILE A 237 12.95 -3.92 -16.64
CA ILE A 237 13.46 -4.31 -17.96
C ILE A 237 12.39 -4.09 -19.04
N GLU A 238 11.14 -4.53 -18.81
CA GLU A 238 10.04 -4.31 -19.77
C GLU A 238 9.75 -2.82 -19.98
N MET A 239 9.89 -1.98 -18.94
CA MET A 239 9.75 -0.52 -19.06
C MET A 239 10.86 0.11 -19.90
N LEU A 240 12.11 -0.34 -19.73
CA LEU A 240 13.25 0.10 -20.54
C LEU A 240 13.06 -0.27 -22.01
N ASP A 241 12.65 -1.51 -22.28
CA ASP A 241 12.31 -1.97 -23.64
C ASP A 241 11.14 -1.18 -24.24
N SER A 242 10.26 -0.65 -23.37
CA SER A 242 9.14 0.22 -23.73
C SER A 242 9.52 1.69 -23.92
N GLY A 243 10.79 2.07 -23.73
CA GLY A 243 11.31 3.41 -23.99
C GLY A 243 11.20 4.40 -22.83
N ILE A 244 11.08 3.92 -21.59
CA ILE A 244 11.24 4.82 -20.43
C ILE A 244 12.68 5.35 -20.37
N ASP A 245 12.84 6.64 -20.07
CA ASP A 245 14.14 7.32 -20.03
C ASP A 245 14.46 7.80 -18.60
N PHE A 246 15.47 7.15 -18.01
CA PHE A 246 15.99 7.48 -16.67
C PHE A 246 16.98 8.66 -16.69
N THR A 247 17.32 9.20 -17.86
CA THR A 247 18.32 10.26 -18.02
C THR A 247 17.71 11.66 -18.05
N ILE A 248 16.39 11.77 -18.24
CA ILE A 248 15.65 13.05 -18.17
C ILE A 248 15.86 13.68 -16.80
N THR A 249 16.13 14.99 -16.78
CA THR A 249 16.38 15.75 -15.56
C THR A 249 15.15 16.49 -15.07
N ASP A 250 14.97 16.54 -13.75
CA ASP A 250 14.03 17.42 -13.05
C ASP A 250 14.43 18.90 -13.09
N GLU A 251 13.64 19.77 -12.44
CA GLU A 251 13.90 21.21 -12.36
C GLU A 251 15.17 21.56 -11.57
N GLN A 252 15.69 20.63 -10.77
CA GLN A 252 16.95 20.76 -10.04
C GLN A 252 18.14 20.21 -10.85
N GLY A 253 17.90 19.75 -12.09
CA GLY A 253 18.93 19.18 -12.95
C GLY A 253 19.32 17.75 -12.58
N ARG A 254 18.56 17.09 -11.71
CA ARG A 254 18.80 15.70 -11.30
C ARG A 254 18.05 14.74 -12.19
N ASN A 255 18.68 13.65 -12.60
CA ASN A 255 17.97 12.57 -13.29
C ASN A 255 17.53 11.46 -12.32
N ALA A 256 16.72 10.53 -12.83
CA ALA A 256 16.21 9.42 -12.03
C ALA A 256 17.32 8.50 -11.49
N ILE A 257 18.45 8.37 -12.20
CA ILE A 257 19.61 7.59 -11.75
C ILE A 257 20.26 8.24 -10.51
N GLN A 258 20.41 9.56 -10.52
CA GLN A 258 20.94 10.31 -9.38
C GLN A 258 20.01 10.23 -8.17
N LEU A 259 18.70 10.39 -8.38
CA LEU A 259 17.72 10.19 -7.30
C LEU A 259 17.76 8.76 -6.75
N ALA A 260 17.90 7.73 -7.59
CA ALA A 260 18.03 6.35 -7.12
C ALA A 260 19.26 6.18 -6.21
N MET A 261 20.38 6.85 -6.53
CA MET A 261 21.58 6.85 -5.69
C MET A 261 21.35 7.57 -4.35
N GLU A 262 20.74 8.76 -4.38
CA GLU A 262 20.37 9.53 -3.17
C GLU A 262 19.42 8.73 -2.27
N CYS A 263 18.44 8.05 -2.88
CA CYS A 263 17.47 7.20 -2.20
C CYS A 263 18.00 5.80 -1.86
N GLY A 264 19.28 5.50 -2.10
CA GLY A 264 19.87 4.20 -1.76
C GLY A 264 19.30 3.00 -2.53
N ASN A 265 18.62 3.22 -3.66
CA ASN A 265 18.00 2.19 -4.49
C ASN A 265 19.06 1.43 -5.32
N GLN A 266 19.91 0.67 -4.63
CA GLN A 266 21.01 -0.07 -5.24
C GLN A 266 20.53 -1.14 -6.21
N PHE A 267 19.34 -1.70 -5.98
CA PHE A 267 18.79 -2.74 -6.86
C PHE A 267 18.44 -2.19 -8.24
N LEU A 268 17.73 -1.06 -8.31
CA LEU A 268 17.49 -0.37 -9.57
C LEU A 268 18.80 0.00 -10.28
N MET A 269 19.78 0.53 -9.53
CA MET A 269 21.09 0.88 -10.09
C MET A 269 21.79 -0.32 -10.74
N LYS A 270 21.75 -1.50 -10.11
CA LYS A 270 22.29 -2.75 -10.67
C LYS A 270 21.56 -3.16 -11.94
N ILE A 271 20.23 -3.04 -11.97
CA ILE A 271 19.41 -3.36 -13.15
C ILE A 271 19.79 -2.44 -14.32
N LEU A 272 19.79 -1.12 -14.10
CA LEU A 272 20.11 -0.12 -15.13
C LEU A 272 21.53 -0.31 -15.69
N SER A 273 22.51 -0.55 -14.82
CA SER A 273 23.89 -0.83 -15.22
C SER A 273 24.00 -2.10 -16.06
N SER A 274 23.34 -3.18 -15.63
CA SER A 274 23.34 -4.46 -16.34
C SER A 274 22.68 -4.35 -17.72
N TYR A 275 21.56 -3.62 -17.80
CA TYR A 275 20.83 -3.37 -19.05
C TYR A 275 21.67 -2.54 -20.03
N SER A 276 22.28 -1.45 -19.55
CA SER A 276 23.19 -0.62 -20.37
C SER A 276 24.36 -1.44 -20.90
N LEU A 277 25.00 -2.25 -20.05
CA LEU A 277 26.12 -3.10 -20.45
C LEU A 277 25.69 -4.14 -21.50
N TYR A 278 24.51 -4.75 -21.33
CA TYR A 278 23.97 -5.70 -22.30
C TYR A 278 23.84 -5.08 -23.69
N TRP A 279 23.26 -3.88 -23.81
CA TRP A 279 23.09 -3.21 -25.10
C TRP A 279 24.41 -2.69 -25.69
N GLN A 280 25.34 -2.22 -24.85
CA GLN A 280 26.69 -1.89 -25.29
C GLN A 280 27.38 -3.11 -25.91
N LEU A 281 27.30 -4.27 -25.25
CA LEU A 281 27.89 -5.51 -25.76
C LEU A 281 27.21 -5.99 -27.04
N GLN A 282 25.88 -5.89 -27.15
CA GLN A 282 25.13 -6.19 -28.38
C GLN A 282 25.56 -5.30 -29.56
N THR A 283 25.86 -4.03 -29.28
CA THR A 283 26.25 -3.06 -30.31
C THR A 283 27.70 -3.26 -30.77
N GLU A 284 28.61 -3.55 -29.83
CA GLU A 284 30.05 -3.68 -30.08
C GLU A 284 30.49 -5.09 -30.52
N LEU A 285 29.74 -6.12 -30.17
CA LEU A 285 30.04 -7.51 -30.52
C LEU A 285 29.01 -8.01 -31.55
N PRO A 286 29.34 -8.10 -32.85
CA PRO A 286 28.42 -8.68 -33.82
C PRO A 286 28.09 -10.11 -33.41
N SER A 287 26.80 -10.44 -33.39
CA SER A 287 26.28 -11.76 -33.03
C SER A 287 27.01 -12.83 -33.84
N ARG A 288 27.71 -13.77 -33.18
CA ARG A 288 28.15 -14.99 -33.87
C ARG A 288 26.88 -15.72 -34.34
N PRO A 289 26.71 -15.99 -35.64
CA PRO A 289 25.60 -16.82 -36.09
C PRO A 289 25.75 -18.20 -35.42
N ILE A 290 24.76 -18.55 -34.59
CA ILE A 290 24.64 -19.89 -34.04
C ILE A 290 24.19 -20.78 -35.19
N GLY A 291 25.11 -21.61 -35.70
CA GLY A 291 24.80 -22.68 -36.65
C GLY A 291 25.29 -22.46 -38.08
N GLN A 292 26.61 -22.48 -38.28
CA GLN A 292 27.20 -23.19 -39.42
C GLN A 292 28.34 -24.05 -38.89
N GLU A 293 27.98 -25.10 -38.14
CA GLU A 293 28.90 -26.21 -37.96
C GLU A 293 29.14 -26.84 -39.34
N ASN A 294 30.42 -26.87 -39.71
CA ASN A 294 31.02 -27.55 -40.83
C ASN A 294 30.26 -28.83 -41.25
N ARG A 295 29.42 -28.71 -42.28
CA ARG A 295 29.14 -29.82 -43.20
C ARG A 295 30.02 -29.67 -44.43
N ASP A 296 31.33 -29.64 -44.21
CA ASP A 296 32.33 -29.81 -45.26
C ASP A 296 33.64 -30.19 -44.55
N LYS A 297 33.73 -31.46 -44.14
CA LYS A 297 34.99 -32.18 -43.95
C LYS A 297 34.71 -33.68 -43.71
N ALA A 298 35.09 -34.45 -44.73
CA ALA A 298 35.30 -35.90 -44.82
C ALA A 298 34.04 -36.79 -44.88
#